data_AF-A0A1H5X5P0-F1
#
_entry.id   AF-A0A1H5X5P0-F1
#
_cell.length_a   1.000
_cell.length_b   1.000
_cell.length_c   1.000
_cell.angle_alpha   90.00
_cell.angle_beta   90.00
_cell.angle_gamma   90.00
#
_symmetry.space_group_name_H-M   'P 1'
#
loop_
_entity.id
_entity.type
_entity.pdbx_description
1 polymer ?
#
loop_
_entity_poly.entity_id
_entity_poly.type
_entity_poly.pdbx_seq_one_letter_code
_entity_poly.pdbx_strand_id
1 'polypeptide(L)'
;MKVHKKRLAKALKLTPLALVITLTGCAIGPDYTEPKTTIAATYMYDHHELVAENDYWWTQFNDESLNQMVSDLQQQNIPIKIASQRIKMASSYQSVVNSFKVPTVNIGAGYFNYQLSKNDSLLGPALNPIGSTTPTGTPLDSVTLLDNQHDGVFAGASIGWEMDLFGRIDRQANAASIRVEQAEIYRSGLNTLITADLIHNYLQYRGAQERITLIKANLADQEMTLKLVEKLVKSGYGSELDLAQAQTMLAATQSVIPQLEIAQQVHKQRMAMLLDEPLSQVDARLASRDTLPSIEGIIPVGLPSDLLQRRPDIRIAEREMAAVNEEVAASIANQYPKFFLTGAPGVTASSFDDLFNGDSVGWAAAVGVSWNIFDGGRGEAMVELNEARFNSAALAYEHSVNTAIKEVDSLLFAYGRSQQNEQRMQQALDASTNAVGKAESLYKAGLINHLALLDAQRQQRIMEDRKIAARLQTAQVTVGLYKSLGGDWRLKSIDNDDA
;
A
#
# COMPACT_ATOMS: atom_id res chain seq x y z
N MET A 1 82.55 14.92 26.73
CA MET A 1 81.74 15.18 27.94
C MET A 1 80.43 15.84 27.52
N LYS A 2 79.29 15.18 27.79
CA LYS A 2 77.89 15.68 27.74
C LYS A 2 77.29 16.00 26.35
N VAL A 3 76.00 15.77 26.05
CA VAL A 3 74.92 14.84 26.44
C VAL A 3 73.75 15.18 25.48
N HIS A 4 72.93 14.18 25.17
CA HIS A 4 71.66 14.21 24.43
C HIS A 4 70.81 15.51 24.44
N LYS A 5 70.20 15.81 23.28
CA LYS A 5 68.75 16.10 23.12
C LYS A 5 68.37 16.22 21.63
N LYS A 6 68.04 15.07 21.01
CA LYS A 6 67.34 14.99 19.70
C LYS A 6 66.23 13.96 19.77
N ARG A 7 65.18 14.21 20.56
CA ARG A 7 63.90 13.50 20.50
C ARG A 7 62.80 14.40 21.08
N LEU A 8 62.18 15.25 20.26
CA LEU A 8 60.90 15.89 20.60
C LEU A 8 60.11 16.47 19.40
N ALA A 9 60.57 16.34 18.16
CA ALA A 9 59.95 17.01 17.00
C ALA A 9 59.13 16.11 16.05
N LYS A 10 58.87 14.83 16.40
CA LYS A 10 58.08 13.91 15.54
C LYS A 10 56.76 13.42 16.13
N ALA A 11 56.40 13.85 17.34
CA ALA A 11 55.14 13.42 17.99
C ALA A 11 53.92 14.29 17.63
N LEU A 12 54.10 15.44 16.96
CA LEU A 12 53.01 16.40 16.75
C LEU A 12 52.31 16.31 15.38
N LYS A 13 52.67 15.35 14.52
CA LYS A 13 52.06 15.17 13.18
C LYS A 13 51.15 13.95 13.05
N LEU A 14 50.99 13.15 14.11
CA LEU A 14 50.14 11.94 14.12
C LEU A 14 48.86 12.12 14.94
N THR A 15 48.72 13.22 15.68
CA THR A 15 47.54 13.55 16.48
C THR A 15 46.25 13.82 15.69
N PRO A 16 46.25 14.45 14.49
CA PRO A 16 44.99 14.64 13.76
C PRO A 16 44.47 13.35 13.12
N LEU A 17 45.34 12.37 12.84
CA LEU A 17 44.92 11.08 12.24
C LEU A 17 44.34 10.11 13.28
N ALA A 18 44.82 10.16 14.53
CA ALA A 18 44.28 9.36 15.63
C ALA A 18 42.89 9.84 16.09
N LEU A 19 42.60 11.15 16.00
CA LEU A 19 41.29 11.71 16.33
C LEU A 19 40.21 11.35 15.28
N VAL A 20 40.61 11.17 14.02
CA VAL A 20 39.71 10.77 12.91
C VAL A 20 39.31 9.29 13.00
N ILE A 21 40.13 8.43 13.60
CA ILE A 21 39.84 6.99 13.75
C ILE A 21 38.91 6.70 14.94
N THR A 22 38.86 7.58 15.95
CA THR A 22 37.87 7.51 17.05
C THR A 22 36.50 8.09 16.70
N LEU A 23 36.35 8.64 15.48
CA LEU A 23 35.10 9.19 14.93
C LEU A 23 34.34 8.17 14.07
N THR A 24 34.56 6.86 14.27
CA THR A 24 33.57 5.86 13.86
C THR A 24 32.33 6.09 14.70
N GLY A 25 31.42 6.93 14.19
CA GLY A 25 30.22 7.39 14.89
C GLY A 25 29.45 6.20 15.42
N CYS A 26 29.33 6.11 16.74
CA CYS A 26 28.34 5.26 17.35
C CYS A 26 26.97 5.83 16.97
N ALA A 27 26.29 5.24 15.99
CA ALA A 27 24.88 5.53 15.77
C ALA A 27 24.14 5.19 17.08
N ILE A 28 23.51 6.20 17.69
CA ILE A 28 22.84 6.04 18.98
C ILE A 28 21.40 5.58 18.75
N GLY A 29 20.93 4.67 19.61
CA GLY A 29 19.57 4.16 19.61
C GLY A 29 19.50 2.66 19.32
N PRO A 30 18.30 2.06 19.45
CA PRO A 30 18.10 0.65 19.20
C PRO A 30 18.20 0.31 17.72
N ASP A 31 18.89 -0.78 17.40
CA ASP A 31 18.84 -1.37 16.06
C ASP A 31 17.58 -2.21 15.91
N TYR A 32 16.96 -2.10 14.74
CA TYR A 32 15.77 -2.86 14.44
C TYR A 32 16.08 -4.37 14.36
N THR A 33 15.26 -5.18 15.01
CA THR A 33 15.31 -6.64 14.91
C THR A 33 13.94 -7.15 14.49
N GLU A 34 13.92 -7.95 13.42
CA GLU A 34 12.68 -8.50 12.89
C GLU A 34 12.03 -9.46 13.91
N PRO A 35 10.70 -9.35 14.16
CA PRO A 35 10.03 -10.24 15.09
C PRO A 35 10.08 -11.69 14.61
N LYS A 36 10.56 -12.59 15.46
CA LYS A 36 10.42 -14.03 15.24
C LYS A 36 8.98 -14.43 15.53
N THR A 37 8.11 -14.41 14.52
CA THR A 37 6.77 -14.95 14.67
C THR A 37 6.85 -16.48 14.69
N THR A 38 6.59 -17.08 15.85
CA THR A 38 6.22 -18.50 15.92
C THR A 38 4.78 -18.62 15.44
N ILE A 39 4.56 -18.44 14.13
CA ILE A 39 3.34 -18.94 13.50
C ILE A 39 3.44 -20.44 13.72
N ALA A 40 2.61 -20.98 14.62
CA ALA A 40 2.61 -22.40 14.91
C ALA A 40 2.58 -23.14 13.57
N ALA A 41 3.52 -24.06 13.35
CA ALA A 41 3.62 -24.92 12.16
C ALA A 41 2.44 -25.91 12.06
N THR A 42 1.28 -25.53 12.60
CA THR A 42 0.12 -26.35 12.86
C THR A 42 -1.00 -25.86 11.98
N TYR A 43 -0.89 -26.09 10.67
CA TYR A 43 -2.06 -26.04 9.79
C TYR A 43 -2.50 -27.45 9.44
N MET A 44 -3.73 -27.76 9.85
CA MET A 44 -4.36 -29.08 9.84
C MET A 44 -4.86 -29.50 8.45
N TYR A 45 -4.05 -29.46 7.40
CA TYR A 45 -4.35 -30.17 6.15
C TYR A 45 -3.03 -30.60 5.50
N ASP A 46 -2.50 -31.71 6.00
CA ASP A 46 -1.29 -32.37 5.50
C ASP A 46 -1.63 -33.20 4.25
N HIS A 47 -2.04 -32.51 3.19
CA HIS A 47 -2.09 -33.10 1.84
C HIS A 47 -1.07 -32.39 0.97
N HIS A 48 0.17 -32.88 1.04
CA HIS A 48 1.28 -32.51 0.17
C HIS A 48 1.03 -33.00 -1.28
N GLU A 49 0.13 -32.34 -2.01
CA GLU A 49 0.22 -32.30 -3.47
C GLU A 49 0.76 -30.93 -3.87
N LEU A 50 2.08 -30.88 -4.06
CA LEU A 50 2.77 -29.76 -4.69
C LEU A 50 2.27 -29.66 -6.14
N VAL A 51 1.48 -28.65 -6.45
CA VAL A 51 1.03 -28.39 -7.83
C VAL A 51 1.34 -26.97 -8.27
N ALA A 52 2.02 -26.94 -9.42
CA ALA A 52 2.24 -25.89 -10.41
C ALA A 52 2.66 -24.49 -9.92
N GLU A 53 3.92 -24.16 -10.22
CA GLU A 53 4.36 -22.81 -10.56
C GLU A 53 3.39 -22.20 -11.58
N ASN A 54 2.42 -21.43 -11.12
CA ASN A 54 1.59 -20.65 -12.02
C ASN A 54 1.67 -19.19 -11.58
N ASP A 55 2.41 -18.40 -12.36
CA ASP A 55 2.67 -16.98 -12.09
C ASP A 55 1.40 -16.13 -12.03
N TYR A 56 0.30 -16.64 -12.59
CA TYR A 56 -0.97 -15.94 -12.68
C TYR A 56 -2.12 -16.89 -12.35
N TRP A 57 -2.57 -16.90 -11.10
CA TRP A 57 -3.56 -17.87 -10.61
C TRP A 57 -4.89 -17.84 -11.35
N TRP A 58 -5.29 -16.70 -11.89
CA TRP A 58 -6.56 -16.52 -12.60
C TRP A 58 -6.60 -17.21 -13.97
N THR A 59 -5.45 -17.60 -14.52
CA THR A 59 -5.39 -18.34 -15.80
C THR A 59 -6.05 -19.72 -15.69
N GLN A 60 -6.20 -20.25 -14.48
CA GLN A 60 -6.85 -21.53 -14.19
C GLN A 60 -8.36 -21.52 -14.49
N PHE A 61 -8.98 -20.35 -14.66
CA PHE A 61 -10.37 -20.23 -15.15
C PHE A 61 -10.52 -20.57 -16.64
N ASN A 62 -9.41 -20.70 -17.38
CA ASN A 62 -9.39 -21.01 -18.81
C ASN A 62 -10.33 -20.09 -19.63
N ASP A 63 -10.22 -18.79 -19.36
CA ASP A 63 -11.01 -17.74 -20.00
C ASP A 63 -10.08 -16.64 -20.54
N GLU A 64 -9.92 -16.61 -21.86
CA GLU A 64 -9.03 -15.65 -22.52
C GLU A 64 -9.51 -14.19 -22.36
N SER A 65 -10.82 -13.96 -22.37
CA SER A 65 -11.38 -12.62 -22.18
C SER A 65 -11.10 -12.10 -20.77
N LEU A 66 -11.21 -12.96 -19.75
CA LEU A 66 -10.81 -12.63 -18.38
C LEU A 66 -9.31 -12.30 -18.30
N ASN A 67 -8.47 -13.14 -18.88
CA ASN A 67 -7.00 -12.96 -18.85
C ASN A 67 -6.59 -11.62 -19.48
N GLN A 68 -7.19 -11.26 -20.62
CA GLN A 68 -6.94 -9.98 -21.29
C GLN A 68 -7.40 -8.79 -20.43
N MET A 69 -8.61 -8.85 -19.86
CA MET A 69 -9.10 -7.78 -18.96
C MET A 69 -8.19 -7.58 -17.75
N VAL A 70 -7.67 -8.66 -17.15
CA VAL A 70 -6.72 -8.55 -16.03
C VAL A 70 -5.43 -7.89 -16.48
N SER A 71 -4.85 -8.31 -17.62
CA SER A 71 -3.64 -7.68 -18.16
C SER A 71 -3.83 -6.17 -18.40
N ASP A 72 -4.95 -5.79 -19.01
CA ASP A 72 -5.26 -4.39 -19.31
C ASP A 72 -5.48 -3.57 -18.03
N LEU A 73 -6.21 -4.13 -17.05
CA LEU A 73 -6.40 -3.53 -15.72
C LEU A 73 -5.06 -3.19 -15.07
N GLN A 74 -4.14 -4.14 -15.01
CA GLN A 74 -2.86 -3.98 -14.31
C GLN A 74 -1.96 -2.90 -14.94
N GLN A 75 -2.13 -2.62 -16.23
CA GLN A 75 -1.37 -1.60 -16.95
C GLN A 75 -2.01 -0.21 -16.89
N GLN A 76 -3.34 -0.14 -16.89
CA GLN A 76 -4.06 1.11 -17.18
C GLN A 76 -4.78 1.72 -15.97
N ASN A 77 -5.06 0.92 -14.93
CA ASN A 77 -5.90 1.32 -13.81
C ASN A 77 -5.41 2.57 -13.06
N ILE A 78 -6.32 3.53 -12.86
CA ILE A 78 -6.05 4.82 -12.19
C ILE A 78 -5.52 4.63 -10.76
N PRO A 79 -6.16 3.83 -9.87
CA PRO A 79 -5.61 3.52 -8.55
C PRO A 79 -4.14 3.06 -8.55
N ILE A 80 -3.72 2.21 -9.49
CA ILE A 80 -2.30 1.81 -9.62
C ILE A 80 -1.42 3.02 -9.99
N LYS A 81 -1.87 3.87 -10.92
CA LYS A 81 -1.15 5.11 -11.28
C LYS A 81 -1.02 6.07 -10.09
N ILE A 82 -2.05 6.19 -9.26
CA ILE A 82 -2.02 6.96 -8.01
C ILE A 82 -0.99 6.35 -7.04
N ALA A 83 -0.97 5.03 -6.88
CA ALA A 83 0.02 4.35 -6.05
C ALA A 83 1.46 4.58 -6.55
N SER A 84 1.68 4.60 -7.87
CA SER A 84 2.98 4.97 -8.45
C SER A 84 3.39 6.41 -8.12
N GLN A 85 2.43 7.37 -8.08
CA GLN A 85 2.73 8.73 -7.62
C GLN A 85 3.05 8.77 -6.12
N ARG A 86 2.46 7.90 -5.29
CA ARG A 86 2.81 7.79 -3.86
C ARG A 86 4.25 7.31 -3.64
N ILE A 87 4.73 6.38 -4.46
CA ILE A 87 6.15 5.98 -4.45
C ILE A 87 7.05 7.18 -4.80
N LYS A 88 6.69 7.94 -5.84
CA LYS A 88 7.43 9.16 -6.21
C LYS A 88 7.42 10.21 -5.09
N MET A 89 6.28 10.42 -4.44
CA MET A 89 6.17 11.31 -3.27
C MET A 89 7.08 10.84 -2.13
N ALA A 90 7.05 9.55 -1.77
CA ALA A 90 7.91 8.99 -0.73
C ALA A 90 9.40 9.12 -1.08
N SER A 91 9.78 8.82 -2.33
CA SER A 91 11.17 8.93 -2.81
C SER A 91 11.66 10.39 -2.82
N SER A 92 10.77 11.32 -3.15
CA SER A 92 11.07 12.76 -3.13
C SER A 92 11.24 13.25 -1.69
N TYR A 93 10.39 12.77 -0.77
CA TYR A 93 10.54 13.04 0.66
C TYR A 93 11.85 12.46 1.22
N GLN A 94 12.20 11.23 0.84
CA GLN A 94 13.51 10.64 1.17
C GLN A 94 14.66 11.52 0.67
N SER A 95 14.56 12.07 -0.55
CA SER A 95 15.55 13.00 -1.10
C SER A 95 15.64 14.30 -0.30
N VAL A 96 14.50 14.84 0.18
CA VAL A 96 14.47 16.00 1.09
C VAL A 96 15.19 15.68 2.39
N VAL A 97 14.93 14.53 3.02
CA VAL A 97 15.59 14.14 4.27
C VAL A 97 17.09 13.91 4.05
N ASN A 98 17.48 13.24 2.97
CA ASN A 98 18.88 13.04 2.59
C ASN A 98 19.62 14.35 2.31
N SER A 99 18.92 15.40 1.88
CA SER A 99 19.56 16.71 1.64
C SER A 99 20.14 17.33 2.91
N PHE A 100 19.64 16.97 4.10
CA PHE A 100 20.21 17.43 5.38
C PHE A 100 21.56 16.79 5.70
N LYS A 101 21.96 15.70 5.03
CA LYS A 101 23.26 15.05 5.22
C LYS A 101 24.41 15.84 4.59
N VAL A 102 24.11 16.75 3.67
CA VAL A 102 25.11 17.54 2.94
C VAL A 102 25.00 19.03 3.27
N PRO A 103 26.06 19.83 3.05
CA PRO A 103 25.99 21.27 3.24
C PRO A 103 24.96 21.93 2.31
N THR A 104 24.18 22.84 2.87
CA THR A 104 23.34 23.77 2.09
C THR A 104 24.16 24.98 1.70
N VAL A 105 24.01 25.44 0.47
CA VAL A 105 24.67 26.66 -0.05
C VAL A 105 23.59 27.59 -0.59
N ASN A 106 23.45 28.76 0.02
CA ASN A 106 22.58 29.81 -0.45
C ASN A 106 23.43 30.94 -1.03
N ILE A 107 22.98 31.56 -2.11
CA ILE A 107 23.63 32.73 -2.68
C ILE A 107 22.70 33.91 -2.48
N GLY A 108 23.23 35.01 -1.95
CA GLY A 108 22.48 36.23 -1.70
C GLY A 108 23.26 37.45 -2.14
N ALA A 109 22.55 38.43 -2.68
CA ALA A 109 23.08 39.75 -2.93
C ALA A 109 22.03 40.79 -2.52
N GLY A 110 22.48 41.95 -2.07
CA GLY A 110 21.58 42.98 -1.61
C GLY A 110 22.28 44.30 -1.33
N TYR A 111 21.45 45.30 -1.06
CA TYR A 111 21.87 46.58 -0.52
C TYR A 111 21.29 46.70 0.88
N PHE A 112 22.08 47.18 1.83
CA PHE A 112 21.60 47.55 3.15
C PHE A 112 21.89 49.03 3.39
N ASN A 113 21.03 49.63 4.20
CA ASN A 113 21.22 50.95 4.77
C ASN A 113 20.66 50.88 6.20
N TYR A 114 21.51 51.15 7.19
CA TYR A 114 21.09 51.26 8.58
C TYR A 114 21.79 52.45 9.24
N GLN A 115 21.10 53.07 10.18
CA GLN A 115 21.63 54.17 10.96
C GLN A 115 21.75 53.74 12.43
N LEU A 116 22.94 53.84 12.99
CA LEU A 116 23.15 53.60 14.41
C LEU A 116 22.67 54.81 15.22
N SER A 117 21.95 54.51 16.30
CA SER A 117 21.49 55.54 17.23
C SER A 117 22.70 56.22 17.86
N LYS A 118 22.64 57.56 17.98
CA LYS A 118 23.66 58.34 18.69
C LYS A 118 23.73 58.02 20.19
N ASN A 119 22.80 57.22 20.71
CA ASN A 119 22.73 56.78 22.10
C ASN A 119 22.92 55.26 22.26
N ASP A 120 23.43 54.56 21.24
CA ASP A 120 23.70 53.12 21.27
C ASP A 120 24.95 52.82 22.10
N SER A 121 24.84 51.90 23.06
CA SER A 121 25.92 51.51 23.98
C SER A 121 27.02 50.67 23.32
N LEU A 122 26.77 50.09 22.15
CA LEU A 122 27.76 49.32 21.37
C LEU A 122 28.89 50.18 20.77
N LEU A 123 28.68 51.50 20.63
CA LEU A 123 29.64 52.42 20.01
C LEU A 123 30.70 52.98 20.98
N GLY A 124 30.61 52.63 22.28
CA GLY A 124 31.52 53.13 23.31
C GLY A 124 31.59 54.67 23.38
N PRO A 125 32.44 55.25 24.24
CA PRO A 125 32.56 56.70 24.38
C PRO A 125 33.19 57.40 23.15
N ALA A 126 33.47 56.69 22.06
CA ALA A 126 34.19 57.22 20.89
C ALA A 126 33.40 58.27 20.08
N LEU A 127 32.10 58.42 20.32
CA LEU A 127 31.23 59.37 19.59
C LEU A 127 30.59 60.45 20.48
N ASN A 128 30.92 60.49 21.77
CA ASN A 128 30.52 61.60 22.62
C ASN A 128 31.61 62.68 22.51
N PRO A 129 31.32 63.93 22.10
CA PRO A 129 32.30 65.01 22.14
C PRO A 129 32.48 65.44 23.61
N ILE A 130 33.05 64.56 24.44
CA ILE A 130 33.68 65.01 25.67
C ILE A 130 34.94 65.70 25.19
N GLY A 131 34.95 67.03 25.26
CA GLY A 131 36.15 67.84 25.15
C GLY A 131 37.20 67.32 26.13
N SER A 132 38.01 66.39 25.66
CA SER A 132 39.11 65.79 26.40
C SER A 132 40.38 66.50 25.92
N THR A 133 40.54 67.73 26.40
CA THR A 133 41.86 68.31 26.50
C THR A 133 42.68 67.40 27.42
N THR A 134 43.62 66.64 26.87
CA THR A 134 44.73 66.11 27.67
C THR A 134 45.42 67.30 28.35
N PRO A 135 45.90 67.19 29.60
CA PRO A 135 46.60 68.28 30.30
C PRO A 135 47.84 68.83 29.57
N THR A 136 48.30 68.13 28.52
CA THR A 136 49.50 68.42 27.74
C THR A 136 49.27 69.02 26.34
N GLY A 137 48.02 69.38 25.97
CA GLY A 137 47.77 70.21 24.78
C GLY A 137 48.14 69.62 23.40
N THR A 138 48.38 68.31 23.30
CA THR A 138 48.62 67.63 22.02
C THR A 138 47.29 67.31 21.32
N PRO A 139 47.07 67.74 20.06
CA PRO A 139 45.89 67.32 19.29
C PRO A 139 45.97 65.81 19.04
N LEU A 140 44.90 65.07 19.36
CA LEU A 140 44.72 63.72 18.83
C LEU A 140 44.31 63.85 17.35
N ASP A 141 45.31 63.96 16.49
CA ASP A 141 45.12 63.87 15.05
C ASP A 141 44.87 62.38 14.72
N SER A 142 43.73 62.07 14.09
CA SER A 142 43.23 60.73 13.70
C SER A 142 42.49 59.87 14.74
N VAL A 143 41.43 60.39 15.35
CA VAL A 143 40.27 59.53 15.68
C VAL A 143 39.32 59.57 14.49
N THR A 144 39.36 58.55 13.64
CA THR A 144 38.37 58.38 12.56
C THR A 144 36.99 58.18 13.19
N LEU A 145 36.16 59.22 13.16
CA LEU A 145 34.78 59.16 13.62
C LEU A 145 34.03 58.22 12.67
N LEU A 146 33.49 57.13 13.23
CA LEU A 146 32.64 56.22 12.47
C LEU A 146 31.35 56.96 12.10
N ASP A 147 30.98 57.00 10.81
CA ASP A 147 29.73 57.60 10.36
C ASP A 147 28.55 56.90 11.05
N ASN A 148 27.51 57.64 11.44
CA ASN A 148 26.35 57.01 12.07
C ASN A 148 25.42 56.36 11.04
N GLN A 149 25.52 56.75 9.76
CA GLN A 149 24.83 56.12 8.64
C GLN A 149 25.77 55.13 7.94
N HIS A 150 25.33 53.88 7.82
CA HIS A 150 26.05 52.83 7.12
C HIS A 150 25.20 52.30 6.00
N ASP A 151 25.72 52.35 4.79
CA ASP A 151 25.15 51.66 3.66
C ASP A 151 26.21 50.93 2.87
N GLY A 152 25.74 49.94 2.11
CA GLY A 152 26.63 49.09 1.37
C GLY A 152 25.89 48.07 0.54
N VAL A 153 26.61 47.56 -0.45
CA VAL A 153 26.21 46.44 -1.28
C VAL A 153 26.98 45.21 -0.84
N PHE A 154 26.33 44.05 -0.91
CA PHE A 154 26.95 42.77 -0.66
C PHE A 154 26.50 41.75 -1.70
N ALA A 155 27.38 40.80 -2.00
CA ALA A 155 27.07 39.60 -2.75
C ALA A 155 27.91 38.45 -2.20
N GLY A 156 27.32 37.30 -1.91
CA GLY A 156 28.06 36.19 -1.32
C GLY A 156 27.24 34.92 -1.23
N ALA A 157 27.88 33.89 -0.68
CA ALA A 157 27.24 32.64 -0.36
C ALA A 157 27.16 32.46 1.16
N SER A 158 26.10 31.82 1.66
CA SER A 158 26.03 31.27 3.01
C SER A 158 25.94 29.75 2.94
N ILE A 159 26.88 29.10 3.61
CA ILE A 159 27.04 27.65 3.67
C ILE A 159 26.68 27.23 5.09
N GLY A 160 25.77 26.27 5.23
CA GLY A 160 25.38 25.70 6.53
C GLY A 160 25.28 24.19 6.46
N TRP A 161 25.90 23.51 7.43
CA TRP A 161 25.89 22.06 7.54
C TRP A 161 25.82 21.61 9.00
N GLU A 162 24.97 20.62 9.29
CA GLU A 162 24.94 19.91 10.57
C GLU A 162 25.74 18.62 10.43
N MET A 163 26.78 18.45 11.23
CA MET A 163 27.55 17.22 11.27
C MET A 163 26.79 16.16 12.06
N ASP A 164 26.41 15.07 11.40
CA ASP A 164 25.61 14.02 12.03
C ASP A 164 26.44 13.02 12.84
N LEU A 165 27.08 13.49 13.92
CA LEU A 165 27.98 12.67 14.74
C LEU A 165 27.27 11.56 15.52
N PHE A 166 25.99 11.75 15.85
CA PHE A 166 25.18 10.82 16.64
C PHE A 166 24.14 10.06 15.80
N GLY A 167 24.10 10.30 14.48
CA GLY A 167 23.26 9.57 13.53
C GLY A 167 21.78 10.01 13.49
N ARG A 168 21.43 11.20 14.00
CA ARG A 168 20.04 11.69 13.99
C ARG A 168 19.49 11.82 12.57
N ILE A 169 20.26 12.41 11.66
CA ILE A 169 19.85 12.65 10.27
C ILE A 169 19.87 11.32 9.49
N ASP A 170 20.85 10.46 9.76
CA ASP A 170 20.95 9.12 9.20
C ASP A 170 19.74 8.26 9.58
N ARG A 171 19.36 8.21 10.85
CA ARG A 171 18.15 7.48 11.32
C ARG A 171 16.88 8.06 10.68
N GLN A 172 16.76 9.38 10.56
CA GLN A 172 15.63 10.00 9.83
C GLN A 172 15.59 9.59 8.35
N ALA A 173 16.76 9.51 7.70
CA ALA A 173 16.86 9.09 6.31
C ALA A 173 16.56 7.59 6.11
N ASN A 174 16.98 6.74 7.04
CA ASN A 174 16.64 5.31 7.05
C ASN A 174 15.12 5.12 7.20
N ALA A 175 14.48 5.83 8.15
CA ALA A 175 13.02 5.83 8.29
C ALA A 175 12.34 6.25 6.98
N ALA A 176 12.82 7.32 6.32
CA ALA A 176 12.29 7.76 5.05
C ALA A 176 12.47 6.73 3.92
N SER A 177 13.59 5.98 3.91
CA SER A 177 13.82 4.87 2.98
C SER A 177 12.82 3.73 3.18
N ILE A 178 12.59 3.32 4.43
CA ILE A 178 11.61 2.29 4.77
C ILE A 178 10.19 2.72 4.34
N ARG A 179 9.86 4.02 4.46
CA ARG A 179 8.59 4.56 3.96
C ARG A 179 8.44 4.50 2.44
N VAL A 180 9.54 4.48 1.67
CA VAL A 180 9.51 4.17 0.22
C VAL A 180 9.14 2.70 0.00
N GLU A 181 9.78 1.77 0.72
CA GLU A 181 9.46 0.34 0.65
C GLU A 181 7.98 0.08 0.96
N GLN A 182 7.42 0.76 1.98
CA GLN A 182 5.98 0.68 2.29
C GLN A 182 5.09 1.10 1.10
N ALA A 183 5.45 2.18 0.41
CA ALA A 183 4.70 2.66 -0.75
C ALA A 183 4.77 1.66 -1.92
N GLU A 184 5.91 0.98 -2.10
CA GLU A 184 6.08 -0.07 -3.11
C GLU A 184 5.25 -1.31 -2.78
N ILE A 185 5.28 -1.76 -1.53
CA ILE A 185 4.46 -2.88 -1.04
C ILE A 185 2.96 -2.57 -1.22
N TYR A 186 2.55 -1.35 -0.87
CA TYR A 186 1.17 -0.88 -1.05
C TYR A 186 0.73 -0.96 -2.51
N ARG A 187 1.57 -0.50 -3.46
CA ARG A 187 1.27 -0.59 -4.90
C ARG A 187 1.12 -2.04 -5.35
N SER A 188 2.02 -2.92 -4.90
CA SER A 188 1.95 -4.36 -5.23
C SER A 188 0.67 -4.99 -4.66
N GLY A 189 0.31 -4.69 -3.41
CA GLY A 189 -0.90 -5.23 -2.79
C GLY A 189 -2.19 -4.69 -3.41
N LEU A 190 -2.19 -3.43 -3.85
CA LEU A 190 -3.31 -2.85 -4.59
C LEU A 190 -3.53 -3.60 -5.91
N ASN A 191 -2.46 -3.99 -6.61
CA ASN A 191 -2.56 -4.79 -7.83
C ASN A 191 -3.31 -6.11 -7.57
N THR A 192 -2.89 -6.87 -6.55
CA THR A 192 -3.57 -8.11 -6.14
C THR A 192 -5.04 -7.88 -5.80
N LEU A 193 -5.34 -6.80 -5.05
CA LEU A 193 -6.70 -6.48 -4.62
C LEU A 193 -7.62 -6.14 -5.80
N ILE A 194 -7.19 -5.27 -6.71
CA ILE A 194 -8.03 -4.88 -7.86
C ILE A 194 -8.18 -6.03 -8.86
N THR A 195 -7.16 -6.89 -9.01
CA THR A 195 -7.22 -8.08 -9.85
C THR A 195 -8.30 -9.03 -9.32
N ALA A 196 -8.29 -9.30 -8.00
CA ALA A 196 -9.33 -10.11 -7.36
C ALA A 196 -10.73 -9.48 -7.48
N ASP A 197 -10.85 -8.15 -7.39
CA ASP A 197 -12.14 -7.45 -7.54
C ASP A 197 -12.67 -7.54 -8.97
N LEU A 198 -11.82 -7.37 -9.99
CA LEU A 198 -12.21 -7.57 -11.39
C LEU A 198 -12.72 -8.99 -11.64
N ILE A 199 -11.98 -10.00 -11.19
CA ILE A 199 -12.36 -11.42 -11.35
C ILE A 199 -13.67 -11.70 -10.61
N HIS A 200 -13.85 -11.19 -9.39
CA HIS A 200 -15.10 -11.33 -8.65
C HIS A 200 -16.30 -10.76 -9.43
N ASN A 201 -16.17 -9.54 -9.98
CA ASN A 201 -17.25 -8.92 -10.76
C ASN A 201 -17.49 -9.66 -12.08
N TYR A 202 -16.45 -10.18 -12.73
CA TYR A 202 -16.58 -10.99 -13.93
C TYR A 202 -17.36 -12.28 -13.67
N LEU A 203 -17.02 -13.02 -12.61
CA LEU A 203 -17.72 -14.26 -12.24
C LEU A 203 -19.17 -13.99 -11.87
N GLN A 204 -19.46 -12.91 -11.13
CA GLN A 204 -20.84 -12.51 -10.83
C GLN A 204 -21.63 -12.16 -12.09
N TYR A 205 -21.02 -11.43 -13.02
CA TYR A 205 -21.64 -11.10 -14.31
C TYR A 205 -21.97 -12.37 -15.11
N ARG A 206 -21.01 -13.29 -15.27
CA ARG A 206 -21.20 -14.56 -15.98
C ARG A 206 -22.21 -15.47 -15.28
N GLY A 207 -22.17 -15.53 -13.95
CA GLY A 207 -23.16 -16.26 -13.16
C GLY A 207 -24.58 -15.71 -13.34
N ALA A 208 -24.75 -14.39 -13.37
CA ALA A 208 -26.04 -13.77 -13.68
C ALA A 208 -26.51 -14.09 -15.11
N GLN A 209 -25.61 -14.02 -16.10
CA GLN A 209 -25.93 -14.38 -17.49
C GLN A 209 -26.40 -15.83 -17.64
N GLU A 210 -25.64 -16.79 -17.10
CA GLU A 210 -25.98 -18.21 -17.20
C GLU A 210 -27.36 -18.50 -16.56
N ARG A 211 -27.65 -17.86 -15.41
CA ARG A 211 -28.96 -17.96 -14.75
C ARG A 211 -30.08 -17.30 -15.55
N ILE A 212 -29.86 -16.14 -16.18
CA ILE A 212 -30.86 -15.51 -17.06
C ILE A 212 -31.20 -16.44 -18.22
N THR A 213 -30.19 -17.06 -18.85
CA THR A 213 -30.38 -18.03 -19.94
C THR A 213 -31.22 -19.22 -19.48
N LEU A 214 -30.90 -19.79 -18.30
CA LEU A 214 -31.69 -20.87 -17.69
C LEU A 214 -33.14 -20.47 -17.44
N ILE A 215 -33.36 -19.30 -16.82
CA ILE A 215 -34.70 -18.82 -16.47
C ILE A 215 -35.54 -18.50 -17.71
N LYS A 216 -34.93 -17.95 -18.77
CA LYS A 216 -35.61 -17.71 -20.05
C LYS A 216 -36.05 -19.01 -20.71
N ALA A 217 -35.22 -20.05 -20.67
CA ALA A 217 -35.61 -21.38 -21.16
C ALA A 217 -36.80 -21.95 -20.35
N ASN A 218 -36.77 -21.81 -19.02
CA ASN A 218 -37.86 -22.23 -18.14
C ASN A 218 -39.17 -21.46 -18.41
N LEU A 219 -39.10 -20.16 -18.68
CA LEU A 219 -40.28 -19.37 -19.05
C LEU A 219 -40.92 -19.83 -20.35
N ALA A 220 -40.12 -20.14 -21.38
CA ALA A 220 -40.65 -20.65 -22.64
C ALA A 220 -41.44 -21.96 -22.44
N ASP A 221 -40.93 -22.87 -21.60
CA ASP A 221 -41.60 -24.13 -21.23
C ASP A 221 -42.90 -23.88 -20.45
N GLN A 222 -42.87 -22.95 -19.49
CA GLN A 222 -44.04 -22.58 -18.68
C GLN A 222 -45.13 -21.89 -19.49
N GLU A 223 -44.77 -21.04 -20.46
CA GLU A 223 -45.72 -20.40 -21.38
C GLU A 223 -46.42 -21.42 -22.28
N MET A 224 -45.68 -22.42 -22.78
CA MET A 224 -46.27 -23.54 -23.54
C MET A 224 -47.24 -24.35 -22.68
N THR A 225 -46.85 -24.61 -21.43
CA THR A 225 -47.68 -25.32 -20.44
C THR A 225 -48.96 -24.55 -20.13
N LEU A 226 -48.86 -23.25 -19.85
CA LEU A 226 -50.03 -22.41 -19.58
C LEU A 226 -51.02 -22.40 -20.76
N LYS A 227 -50.53 -22.27 -22.00
CA LYS A 227 -51.38 -22.34 -23.21
C LYS A 227 -52.10 -23.68 -23.35
N LEU A 228 -51.47 -24.79 -22.95
CA LEU A 228 -52.10 -26.11 -22.95
C LEU A 228 -53.21 -26.19 -21.89
N VAL A 229 -52.91 -25.78 -20.66
CA VAL A 229 -53.87 -25.78 -19.54
C VAL A 229 -55.08 -24.89 -19.86
N GLU A 230 -54.85 -23.69 -20.39
CA GLU A 230 -55.93 -22.80 -20.84
C GLU A 230 -56.86 -23.45 -21.88
N LYS A 231 -56.31 -24.21 -22.83
CA LYS A 231 -57.11 -24.94 -23.82
C LYS A 231 -57.92 -26.05 -23.16
N LEU A 232 -57.33 -26.83 -22.26
CA LEU A 232 -58.01 -27.91 -21.55
C LEU A 232 -59.17 -27.39 -20.70
N VAL A 233 -58.95 -26.30 -19.96
CA VAL A 233 -60.01 -25.64 -19.16
C VAL A 233 -61.14 -25.12 -20.07
N LYS A 234 -60.82 -24.42 -21.17
CA LYS A 234 -61.82 -23.93 -22.14
C LYS A 234 -62.63 -25.05 -22.79
N SER A 235 -62.04 -26.23 -22.95
CA SER A 235 -62.72 -27.42 -23.49
C SER A 235 -63.50 -28.21 -22.43
N GLY A 236 -63.51 -27.78 -21.16
CA GLY A 236 -64.22 -28.45 -20.06
C GLY A 236 -63.51 -29.70 -19.51
N TYR A 237 -62.29 -29.99 -19.97
CA TYR A 237 -61.49 -31.14 -19.56
C TYR A 237 -60.35 -30.77 -18.58
N GLY A 238 -60.19 -29.50 -18.25
CA GLY A 238 -59.16 -28.98 -17.32
C GLY A 238 -59.75 -28.42 -16.02
N SER A 239 -58.88 -28.17 -15.05
CA SER A 239 -59.23 -27.60 -13.73
C SER A 239 -58.83 -26.13 -13.63
N GLU A 240 -59.71 -25.27 -13.10
CA GLU A 240 -59.39 -23.87 -12.78
C GLU A 240 -58.23 -23.74 -11.76
N LEU A 241 -58.07 -24.74 -10.88
CA LEU A 241 -56.93 -24.82 -9.98
C LEU A 241 -55.61 -24.96 -10.74
N ASP A 242 -55.58 -25.82 -11.77
CA ASP A 242 -54.38 -26.05 -12.58
C ASP A 242 -54.01 -24.79 -13.36
N LEU A 243 -55.01 -24.04 -13.85
CA LEU A 243 -54.82 -22.75 -14.50
C LEU A 243 -54.20 -21.72 -13.54
N ALA A 244 -54.76 -21.55 -12.35
CA ALA A 244 -54.24 -20.62 -11.35
C ALA A 244 -52.81 -20.97 -10.90
N GLN A 245 -52.49 -22.27 -10.78
CA GLN A 245 -51.14 -22.73 -10.44
C GLN A 245 -50.14 -22.46 -11.57
N ALA A 246 -50.50 -22.74 -12.82
CA ALA A 246 -49.65 -22.45 -13.98
C ALA A 246 -49.36 -20.94 -14.12
N GLN A 247 -50.38 -20.09 -13.92
CA GLN A 247 -50.22 -18.63 -13.91
C GLN A 247 -49.31 -18.16 -12.77
N THR A 248 -49.49 -18.70 -11.58
CA THR A 248 -48.66 -18.36 -10.41
C THR A 248 -47.20 -18.74 -10.64
N MET A 249 -46.94 -19.93 -11.18
CA MET A 249 -45.58 -20.41 -11.46
C MET A 249 -44.88 -19.57 -12.54
N LEU A 250 -45.62 -19.19 -13.60
CA LEU A 250 -45.11 -18.29 -14.63
C LEU A 250 -44.75 -16.92 -14.05
N ALA A 251 -45.67 -16.30 -13.29
CA ALA A 251 -45.44 -15.00 -12.68
C ALA A 251 -44.28 -15.02 -11.67
N ALA A 252 -44.15 -16.08 -10.87
CA ALA A 252 -43.04 -16.25 -9.93
C ALA A 252 -41.70 -16.35 -10.67
N THR A 253 -41.62 -17.11 -11.76
CA THR A 253 -40.40 -17.24 -12.57
C THR A 253 -40.05 -15.94 -13.28
N GLN A 254 -41.05 -15.21 -13.81
CA GLN A 254 -40.87 -13.90 -14.43
C GLN A 254 -40.27 -12.88 -13.46
N SER A 255 -40.63 -12.95 -12.18
CA SER A 255 -40.13 -12.03 -11.14
C SER A 255 -38.62 -12.14 -10.86
N VAL A 256 -37.99 -13.27 -11.25
CA VAL A 256 -36.56 -13.51 -11.02
C VAL A 256 -35.68 -12.75 -12.01
N ILE A 257 -36.15 -12.58 -13.27
CA ILE A 257 -35.34 -11.96 -14.34
C ILE A 257 -34.87 -10.55 -13.97
N PRO A 258 -35.73 -9.61 -13.53
CA PRO A 258 -35.29 -8.26 -13.20
C PRO A 258 -34.19 -8.24 -12.13
N GLN A 259 -34.22 -9.15 -11.15
CA GLN A 259 -33.19 -9.22 -10.11
C GLN A 259 -31.83 -9.64 -10.69
N LEU A 260 -31.83 -10.61 -11.62
CA LEU A 260 -30.61 -11.05 -12.29
C LEU A 260 -30.09 -10.00 -13.28
N GLU A 261 -30.96 -9.29 -13.98
CA GLU A 261 -30.58 -8.19 -14.88
C GLU A 261 -29.94 -7.04 -14.10
N ILE A 262 -30.46 -6.72 -12.91
CA ILE A 262 -29.83 -5.75 -11.99
C ILE A 262 -28.43 -6.22 -11.62
N ALA A 263 -28.27 -7.48 -11.18
CA ALA A 263 -26.96 -8.02 -10.80
C ALA A 263 -25.97 -7.97 -11.98
N GLN A 264 -26.39 -8.41 -13.16
CA GLN A 264 -25.61 -8.37 -14.38
C GLN A 264 -25.15 -6.94 -14.69
N GLN A 265 -26.07 -5.97 -14.66
CA GLN A 265 -25.75 -4.59 -15.01
C GLN A 265 -24.81 -3.91 -13.99
N VAL A 266 -25.01 -4.15 -12.69
CA VAL A 266 -24.17 -3.60 -11.62
C VAL A 266 -22.74 -4.12 -11.73
N HIS A 267 -22.56 -5.42 -11.94
CA HIS A 267 -21.23 -6.00 -12.08
C HIS A 267 -20.54 -5.56 -13.38
N LYS A 268 -21.28 -5.40 -14.48
CA LYS A 268 -20.75 -4.80 -15.71
C LYS A 268 -20.25 -3.37 -15.49
N GLN A 269 -21.01 -2.54 -14.80
CA GLN A 269 -20.61 -1.16 -14.48
C GLN A 269 -19.39 -1.10 -13.58
N ARG A 270 -19.26 -2.01 -12.61
CA ARG A 270 -18.05 -2.12 -11.78
C ARG A 270 -16.82 -2.50 -12.60
N MET A 271 -16.94 -3.48 -13.51
CA MET A 271 -15.85 -3.82 -14.44
C MET A 271 -15.44 -2.63 -15.30
N ALA A 272 -16.41 -1.88 -15.84
CA ALA A 272 -16.14 -0.66 -16.63
C ALA A 272 -15.35 0.39 -15.83
N MET A 273 -15.71 0.61 -14.56
CA MET A 273 -14.97 1.51 -13.68
C MET A 273 -13.54 1.01 -13.40
N LEU A 274 -13.38 -0.29 -13.12
CA LEU A 274 -12.07 -0.88 -12.84
C LEU A 274 -11.15 -0.78 -14.06
N LEU A 275 -11.68 -1.08 -15.25
CA LEU A 275 -10.95 -1.04 -16.52
C LEU A 275 -10.72 0.38 -17.05
N ASP A 276 -11.40 1.39 -16.50
CA ASP A 276 -11.42 2.76 -17.02
C ASP A 276 -11.95 2.83 -18.47
N GLU A 277 -12.98 2.02 -18.77
CA GLU A 277 -13.56 1.87 -20.10
C GLU A 277 -15.04 2.26 -20.15
N PRO A 278 -15.54 2.80 -21.28
CA PRO A 278 -16.98 2.97 -21.47
C PRO A 278 -17.69 1.62 -21.58
N LEU A 279 -18.96 1.57 -21.19
CA LEU A 279 -19.76 0.33 -21.19
C LEU A 279 -19.78 -0.39 -22.55
N SER A 280 -19.75 0.35 -23.66
CA SER A 280 -19.75 -0.23 -25.01
C SER A 280 -18.49 -1.04 -25.32
N GLN A 281 -17.32 -0.66 -24.78
CA GLN A 281 -16.09 -1.44 -24.94
C GLN A 281 -16.12 -2.69 -24.08
N VAL A 282 -16.61 -2.58 -22.85
CA VAL A 282 -16.81 -3.73 -21.96
C VAL A 282 -17.79 -4.73 -22.58
N ASP A 283 -18.87 -4.27 -23.20
CA ASP A 283 -19.81 -5.14 -23.93
C ASP A 283 -19.12 -5.90 -25.08
N ALA A 284 -18.22 -5.25 -25.82
CA ALA A 284 -17.45 -5.89 -26.88
C ALA A 284 -16.51 -6.98 -26.33
N ARG A 285 -15.84 -6.73 -25.19
CA ARG A 285 -14.98 -7.72 -24.52
C ARG A 285 -15.75 -8.92 -23.98
N LEU A 286 -17.01 -8.73 -23.58
CA LEU A 286 -17.85 -9.77 -22.98
C LEU A 286 -18.62 -10.62 -24.01
N ALA A 287 -18.58 -10.26 -25.30
CA ALA A 287 -19.37 -10.88 -26.36
C ALA A 287 -19.00 -12.33 -26.69
N SER A 288 -17.80 -12.79 -26.30
CA SER A 288 -17.23 -14.09 -26.70
C SER A 288 -17.88 -15.31 -26.05
N ARG A 289 -18.46 -15.16 -24.86
CA ARG A 289 -18.95 -16.27 -24.02
C ARG A 289 -20.13 -15.81 -23.18
N ASP A 290 -20.94 -16.72 -22.65
CA ASP A 290 -22.08 -16.43 -21.77
C ASP A 290 -22.20 -17.37 -20.55
N THR A 291 -21.21 -18.26 -20.36
CA THR A 291 -21.18 -19.24 -19.27
C THR A 291 -20.19 -18.85 -18.17
N LEU A 292 -20.49 -19.25 -16.93
CA LEU A 292 -19.56 -19.16 -15.81
C LEU A 292 -18.32 -20.05 -16.06
N PRO A 293 -17.10 -19.47 -16.04
CA PRO A 293 -15.88 -20.25 -16.14
C PRO A 293 -15.75 -21.27 -15.00
N SER A 294 -15.15 -22.42 -15.28
CA SER A 294 -14.78 -23.41 -14.28
C SER A 294 -13.29 -23.34 -14.00
N ILE A 295 -12.90 -23.53 -12.74
CA ILE A 295 -11.50 -23.69 -12.37
C ILE A 295 -11.11 -25.14 -12.57
N GLU A 296 -10.02 -25.37 -13.29
CA GLU A 296 -9.38 -26.68 -13.38
C GLU A 296 -8.24 -26.75 -12.36
N GLY A 297 -8.26 -27.77 -11.49
CA GLY A 297 -7.24 -28.00 -10.46
C GLY A 297 -7.73 -27.89 -9.03
N ILE A 298 -6.91 -28.36 -8.09
CA ILE A 298 -7.14 -28.25 -6.64
C ILE A 298 -6.17 -27.18 -6.12
N ILE A 299 -6.67 -26.26 -5.31
CA ILE A 299 -5.78 -25.33 -4.59
C ILE A 299 -5.12 -26.15 -3.48
N PRO A 300 -3.78 -26.30 -3.45
CA PRO A 300 -3.12 -27.08 -2.43
C PRO A 300 -3.46 -26.51 -1.04
N VAL A 301 -4.04 -27.36 -0.21
CA VAL A 301 -4.36 -27.07 1.18
C VAL A 301 -3.18 -27.53 2.04
N GLY A 302 -2.65 -26.63 2.88
CA GLY A 302 -1.39 -26.83 3.58
C GLY A 302 -0.42 -25.71 3.25
N LEU A 303 -0.59 -24.56 3.91
CA LEU A 303 0.14 -23.34 3.58
C LEU A 303 1.28 -23.16 4.56
N PRO A 304 2.54 -23.06 4.08
CA PRO A 304 3.65 -22.65 4.93
C PRO A 304 3.33 -21.30 5.58
N SER A 305 3.76 -21.13 6.84
CA SER A 305 3.80 -19.81 7.51
C SER A 305 4.43 -18.72 6.65
N ASP A 306 5.33 -19.12 5.76
CA ASP A 306 6.08 -18.28 4.82
C ASP A 306 5.19 -17.64 3.75
N LEU A 307 4.00 -18.20 3.45
CA LEU A 307 3.05 -17.57 2.53
C LEU A 307 2.38 -16.34 3.17
N LEU A 308 2.18 -16.34 4.49
CA LEU A 308 1.63 -15.17 5.19
C LEU A 308 2.61 -14.00 5.16
N GLN A 309 3.92 -14.25 5.19
CA GLN A 309 4.95 -13.21 5.09
C GLN A 309 4.91 -12.45 3.75
N ARG A 310 4.29 -13.01 2.71
CA ARG A 310 4.12 -12.35 1.41
C ARG A 310 2.99 -11.32 1.43
N ARG A 311 2.06 -11.41 2.38
CA ARG A 311 0.87 -10.57 2.38
C ARG A 311 1.26 -9.09 2.55
N PRO A 312 0.73 -8.20 1.68
CA PRO A 312 1.06 -6.77 1.73
C PRO A 312 0.70 -6.09 3.06
N ASP A 313 -0.38 -6.48 3.72
CA ASP A 313 -0.81 -5.92 5.00
C ASP A 313 0.18 -6.21 6.12
N ILE A 314 0.63 -7.46 6.24
CA ILE A 314 1.65 -7.88 7.21
C ILE A 314 2.98 -7.17 6.94
N ARG A 315 3.42 -7.13 5.67
CA ARG A 315 4.67 -6.46 5.27
C ARG A 315 4.63 -4.96 5.54
N ILE A 316 3.50 -4.28 5.28
CA ILE A 316 3.36 -2.86 5.59
C ILE A 316 3.42 -2.62 7.10
N ALA A 317 2.77 -3.46 7.90
CA ALA A 317 2.79 -3.33 9.36
C ALA A 317 4.19 -3.55 9.94
N GLU A 318 4.93 -4.53 9.42
CA GLU A 318 6.33 -4.78 9.81
C GLU A 318 7.25 -3.61 9.41
N ARG A 319 7.14 -3.10 8.17
CA ARG A 319 7.89 -1.92 7.73
C ARG A 319 7.52 -0.67 8.54
N GLU A 320 6.27 -0.51 8.99
CA GLU A 320 5.88 0.63 9.85
C GLU A 320 6.61 0.54 11.19
N MET A 321 6.63 -0.65 11.80
CA MET A 321 7.37 -0.88 13.04
C MET A 321 8.87 -0.61 12.86
N ALA A 322 9.47 -1.01 11.74
CA ALA A 322 10.87 -0.70 11.41
C ALA A 322 11.12 0.81 11.23
N ALA A 323 10.25 1.52 10.51
CA ALA A 323 10.35 2.97 10.32
C ALA A 323 10.24 3.73 11.65
N VAL A 324 9.30 3.33 12.51
CA VAL A 324 9.12 3.95 13.83
C VAL A 324 10.31 3.64 14.75
N ASN A 325 10.95 2.47 14.65
CA ASN A 325 12.20 2.18 15.37
C ASN A 325 13.31 3.19 15.02
N GLU A 326 13.48 3.49 13.73
CA GLU A 326 14.44 4.51 13.29
C GLU A 326 14.05 5.92 13.80
N GLU A 327 12.76 6.24 13.91
CA GLU A 327 12.28 7.50 14.52
C GLU A 327 12.54 7.59 16.03
N VAL A 328 12.45 6.46 16.76
CA VAL A 328 12.87 6.37 18.18
C VAL A 328 14.36 6.66 18.29
N ALA A 329 15.20 5.99 17.49
CA ALA A 329 16.64 6.21 17.49
C ALA A 329 17.00 7.68 17.16
N ALA A 330 16.35 8.28 16.17
CA ALA A 330 16.50 9.70 15.84
C ALA A 330 16.10 10.62 17.01
N SER A 331 15.07 10.26 17.77
CA SER A 331 14.61 11.04 18.92
C SER A 331 15.57 10.95 20.10
N ILE A 332 16.16 9.78 20.34
CA ILE A 332 17.24 9.60 21.33
C ILE A 332 18.46 10.41 20.90
N ALA A 333 18.89 10.32 19.64
CA ALA A 333 20.02 11.08 19.11
C ALA A 333 19.81 12.61 19.23
N ASN A 334 18.57 13.08 19.16
CA ASN A 334 18.23 14.49 19.32
C ASN A 334 18.44 15.03 20.76
N GLN A 335 18.67 14.16 21.75
CA GLN A 335 19.04 14.56 23.12
C GLN A 335 20.53 14.92 23.25
N TYR A 336 21.35 14.57 22.26
CA TYR A 336 22.79 14.81 22.26
C TYR A 336 23.15 16.16 21.59
N PRO A 337 24.38 16.69 21.84
CA PRO A 337 24.83 17.93 21.21
C PRO A 337 24.82 17.88 19.68
N LYS A 338 24.44 18.99 19.05
CA LYS A 338 24.48 19.17 17.59
C LYS A 338 25.66 20.04 17.20
N PHE A 339 26.39 19.63 16.17
CA PHE A 339 27.59 20.31 15.69
C PHE A 339 27.28 20.94 14.33
N PHE A 340 27.56 22.23 14.20
CA PHE A 340 27.29 23.00 12.98
C PHE A 340 28.58 23.55 12.41
N LEU A 341 28.71 23.47 11.09
CA LEU A 341 29.74 24.16 10.32
C LEU A 341 29.04 25.23 9.47
N THR A 342 29.48 26.47 9.60
CA THR A 342 29.01 27.59 8.78
C THR A 342 30.15 28.26 8.04
N GLY A 343 29.85 28.75 6.85
CA GLY A 343 30.77 29.51 6.02
C GLY A 343 30.04 30.62 5.28
N ALA A 344 30.64 31.79 5.15
CA ALA A 344 30.05 32.94 4.48
C ALA A 344 31.09 33.71 3.65
N PRO A 345 31.57 33.15 2.53
CA PRO A 345 32.42 33.89 1.59
C PRO A 345 31.58 34.89 0.78
N GLY A 346 32.10 36.09 0.55
CA GLY A 346 31.41 37.10 -0.24
C GLY A 346 32.25 38.33 -0.51
N VAL A 347 31.60 39.33 -1.08
CA VAL A 347 32.12 40.66 -1.29
C VAL A 347 31.20 41.67 -0.61
N THR A 348 31.79 42.71 -0.04
CA THR A 348 31.06 43.84 0.55
C THR A 348 31.79 45.15 0.23
N ALA A 349 31.02 46.18 -0.12
CA ALA A 349 31.54 47.50 -0.44
C ALA A 349 30.52 48.58 -0.09
N SER A 350 31.00 49.80 0.17
CA SER A 350 30.15 50.99 0.38
C SER A 350 29.48 51.48 -0.91
N SER A 351 30.05 51.15 -2.07
CA SER A 351 29.53 51.51 -3.40
C SER A 351 29.48 50.28 -4.32
N PHE A 352 28.63 50.32 -5.35
CA PHE A 352 28.56 49.23 -6.33
C PHE A 352 29.84 49.11 -7.18
N ASP A 353 30.47 50.25 -7.49
CA ASP A 353 31.67 50.30 -8.33
C ASP A 353 32.87 49.60 -7.66
N ASP A 354 32.92 49.61 -6.33
CA ASP A 354 33.99 48.97 -5.57
C ASP A 354 33.74 47.48 -5.32
N LEU A 355 32.52 46.98 -5.52
CA LEU A 355 32.10 45.64 -5.07
C LEU A 355 32.93 44.49 -5.66
N PHE A 356 33.45 44.65 -6.87
CA PHE A 356 34.26 43.64 -7.56
C PHE A 356 35.77 43.90 -7.48
N ASN A 357 36.19 44.88 -6.67
CA ASN A 357 37.61 45.05 -6.36
C ASN A 357 38.09 43.93 -5.42
N GLY A 358 39.36 43.55 -5.55
CA GLY A 358 39.95 42.48 -4.73
C GLY A 358 39.88 42.74 -3.22
N ASP A 359 39.85 44.02 -2.82
CA ASP A 359 39.78 44.46 -1.43
C ASP A 359 38.38 44.34 -0.81
N SER A 360 37.35 44.09 -1.63
CA SER A 360 35.97 43.89 -1.15
C SER A 360 35.69 42.45 -0.74
N VAL A 361 36.62 41.51 -0.99
CA VAL A 361 36.46 40.09 -0.64
C VAL A 361 36.58 39.88 0.87
N GLY A 362 35.55 39.29 1.47
CA GLY A 362 35.51 38.88 2.86
C GLY A 362 35.03 37.44 3.01
N TRP A 363 35.40 36.79 4.11
CA TRP A 363 34.84 35.48 4.46
C TRP A 363 34.76 35.33 5.97
N ALA A 364 33.75 34.58 6.42
CA ALA A 364 33.65 34.10 7.79
C ALA A 364 33.44 32.58 7.76
N ALA A 365 34.00 31.88 8.73
CA ALA A 365 33.74 30.46 8.96
C ALA A 365 33.64 30.21 10.46
N ALA A 366 32.67 29.43 10.90
CA ALA A 366 32.48 29.09 12.30
C ALA A 366 32.10 27.63 12.49
N VAL A 367 32.56 27.07 13.60
CA VAL A 367 32.12 25.77 14.12
C VAL A 367 31.36 26.05 15.40
N GLY A 368 30.12 25.57 15.49
CA GLY A 368 29.25 25.78 16.64
C GLY A 368 28.76 24.46 17.23
N VAL A 369 28.46 24.48 18.52
CA VAL A 369 27.79 23.37 19.21
C VAL A 369 26.51 23.92 19.85
N SER A 370 25.40 23.23 19.65
CA SER A 370 24.13 23.53 20.33
C SER A 370 23.67 22.30 21.10
N TRP A 371 23.41 22.47 22.40
CA TRP A 371 22.92 21.38 23.24
C TRP A 371 21.88 21.91 24.23
N ASN A 372 20.70 21.29 24.21
CA ASN A 372 19.63 21.58 25.17
C ASN A 372 19.88 20.78 26.45
N ILE A 373 20.60 21.36 27.40
CA ILE A 373 20.88 20.71 28.70
C ILE A 373 19.62 20.64 29.58
N PHE A 374 18.74 21.64 29.44
CA PHE A 374 17.44 21.67 30.11
C PHE A 374 16.39 22.19 29.14
N ASP A 375 15.34 21.39 28.92
CA ASP A 375 14.21 21.76 28.06
C ASP A 375 12.84 21.49 28.71
N GLY A 376 12.82 21.34 30.04
CA GLY A 376 11.61 21.07 30.82
C GLY A 376 11.04 19.67 30.66
N GLY A 377 11.85 18.68 30.24
CA GLY A 377 11.42 17.29 30.05
C GLY A 377 10.83 16.99 28.66
N ARG A 378 10.91 17.96 27.73
CA ARG A 378 10.37 17.80 26.37
C ARG A 378 11.12 16.72 25.58
N GLY A 379 12.44 16.63 25.70
CA GLY A 379 13.24 15.62 25.02
C GLY A 379 12.90 14.19 25.46
N GLU A 380 12.69 13.99 26.77
CA GLU A 380 12.28 12.71 27.35
C GLU A 380 10.88 12.32 26.88
N ALA A 381 9.91 13.24 26.99
CA ALA A 381 8.54 13.01 26.54
C ALA A 381 8.44 12.70 25.02
N MET A 382 9.33 13.26 24.19
CA MET A 382 9.37 12.94 22.76
C MET A 382 9.90 11.52 22.49
N VAL A 383 10.86 11.05 23.29
CA VAL A 383 11.33 9.66 23.21
C VAL A 383 10.24 8.71 23.67
N GLU A 384 9.61 8.96 24.82
CA GLU A 384 8.50 8.13 25.34
C GLU A 384 7.33 8.07 24.34
N LEU A 385 7.00 9.19 23.67
CA LEU A 385 5.98 9.22 22.63
C LEU A 385 6.33 8.29 21.46
N ASN A 386 7.58 8.29 21.01
CA ASN A 386 8.01 7.44 19.90
C ASN A 386 8.16 5.97 20.32
N GLU A 387 8.57 5.69 21.55
CA GLU A 387 8.55 4.33 22.12
C GLU A 387 7.11 3.78 22.20
N ALA A 388 6.15 4.59 22.64
CA ALA A 388 4.74 4.23 22.63
C ALA A 388 4.21 3.98 21.20
N ARG A 389 4.66 4.77 20.21
CA ARG A 389 4.36 4.51 18.79
C ARG A 389 4.95 3.20 18.30
N PHE A 390 6.19 2.87 18.68
CA PHE A 390 6.82 1.60 18.33
C PHE A 390 6.04 0.42 18.93
N ASN A 391 5.69 0.49 20.21
CA ASN A 391 4.89 -0.54 20.89
C ASN A 391 3.51 -0.71 20.22
N SER A 392 2.86 0.40 19.83
CA SER A 392 1.60 0.37 19.09
C SER A 392 1.77 -0.28 17.71
N ALA A 393 2.85 0.03 16.98
CA ALA A 393 3.15 -0.58 15.69
C ALA A 393 3.42 -2.09 15.81
N ALA A 394 4.10 -2.53 16.88
CA ALA A 394 4.31 -3.94 17.18
C ALA A 394 2.98 -4.69 17.42
N LEU A 395 2.07 -4.10 18.20
CA LEU A 395 0.73 -4.66 18.41
C LEU A 395 -0.11 -4.67 17.12
N ALA A 396 0.03 -3.65 16.26
CA ALA A 396 -0.64 -3.62 14.96
C ALA A 396 -0.12 -4.72 14.02
N TYR A 397 1.19 -4.98 14.02
CA TYR A 397 1.78 -6.10 13.31
C TYR A 397 1.23 -7.45 13.82
N GLU A 398 1.23 -7.67 15.13
CA GLU A 398 0.66 -8.89 15.73
C GLU A 398 -0.82 -9.06 15.35
N HIS A 399 -1.60 -7.98 15.40
CA HIS A 399 -3.00 -7.99 15.01
C HIS A 399 -3.20 -8.32 13.52
N SER A 400 -2.34 -7.79 12.63
CA SER A 400 -2.37 -8.08 11.19
C SER A 400 -2.07 -9.55 10.92
N VAL A 401 -1.06 -10.13 11.58
CA VAL A 401 -0.73 -11.56 11.49
C VAL A 401 -1.90 -12.42 11.97
N ASN A 402 -2.45 -12.13 13.16
CA ASN A 402 -3.58 -12.88 13.71
C ASN A 402 -4.84 -12.79 12.83
N THR A 403 -5.08 -11.64 12.19
CA THR A 403 -6.21 -11.44 11.28
C THR A 403 -6.02 -12.24 9.99
N ALA A 404 -4.83 -12.21 9.42
CA ALA A 404 -4.49 -12.98 8.23
C ALA A 404 -4.65 -14.49 8.45
N ILE A 405 -4.19 -15.00 9.60
CA ILE A 405 -4.34 -16.40 10.01
C ILE A 405 -5.83 -16.79 10.04
N LYS A 406 -6.67 -15.98 10.70
CA LYS A 406 -8.12 -16.24 10.80
C LYS A 406 -8.83 -16.16 9.45
N GLU A 407 -8.43 -15.23 8.60
CA GLU A 407 -9.00 -15.06 7.25
C GLU A 407 -8.71 -16.29 6.39
N VAL A 408 -7.46 -16.76 6.38
CA VAL A 408 -7.05 -17.95 5.63
C VAL A 408 -7.76 -19.20 6.15
N ASP A 409 -7.81 -19.42 7.45
CA ASP A 409 -8.51 -20.58 8.05
C ASP A 409 -10.01 -20.59 7.68
N SER A 410 -10.66 -19.44 7.79
CA SER A 410 -12.08 -19.29 7.43
C SER A 410 -12.32 -19.57 5.93
N LEU A 411 -11.42 -19.11 5.06
CA LEU A 411 -11.53 -19.31 3.61
C LEU A 411 -11.23 -20.75 3.20
N LEU A 412 -10.26 -21.41 3.83
CA LEU A 412 -9.99 -22.84 3.61
C LEU A 412 -11.19 -23.70 4.01
N PHE A 413 -11.77 -23.43 5.18
CA PHE A 413 -12.99 -24.10 5.61
C PHE A 413 -14.13 -23.85 4.62
N ALA A 414 -14.36 -22.59 4.23
CA ALA A 414 -15.37 -22.24 3.25
C ALA A 414 -15.15 -22.92 1.90
N TYR A 415 -13.90 -23.04 1.45
CA TYR A 415 -13.53 -23.67 0.17
C TYR A 415 -13.92 -25.14 0.18
N GLY A 416 -13.47 -25.91 1.17
CA GLY A 416 -13.82 -27.33 1.30
C GLY A 416 -15.33 -27.56 1.43
N ARG A 417 -16.04 -26.70 2.19
CA ARG A 417 -17.51 -26.77 2.30
C ARG A 417 -18.22 -26.41 0.99
N SER A 418 -17.71 -25.45 0.22
CA SER A 418 -18.28 -25.04 -1.07
C SER A 418 -18.16 -26.13 -2.12
N GLN A 419 -17.01 -26.80 -2.21
CA GLN A 419 -16.80 -27.95 -3.10
C GLN A 419 -17.74 -29.11 -2.75
N GLN A 420 -17.88 -29.44 -1.46
CA GLN A 420 -18.83 -30.47 -1.06
C GLN A 420 -20.26 -30.09 -1.42
N ASN A 421 -20.65 -28.83 -1.24
CA ASN A 421 -21.98 -28.34 -1.62
C ASN A 421 -22.21 -28.46 -3.13
N GLU A 422 -21.24 -28.06 -3.95
CA GLU A 422 -21.29 -28.19 -5.41
C GLU A 422 -21.50 -29.65 -5.84
N GLN A 423 -20.73 -30.59 -5.27
CA GLN A 423 -20.89 -32.02 -5.54
C GLN A 423 -22.29 -32.54 -5.14
N ARG A 424 -22.83 -32.09 -4.00
CA ARG A 424 -24.18 -32.47 -3.55
C ARG A 424 -25.27 -31.88 -4.44
N MET A 425 -25.11 -30.65 -4.92
CA MET A 425 -26.04 -30.05 -5.88
C MET A 425 -26.00 -30.74 -7.24
N GLN A 426 -24.82 -31.21 -7.67
CA GLN A 426 -24.70 -32.05 -8.86
C GLN A 426 -25.48 -33.37 -8.70
N GLN A 427 -25.30 -34.09 -7.59
CA GLN A 427 -26.04 -35.33 -7.31
C GLN A 427 -27.57 -35.09 -7.27
N ALA A 428 -28.02 -33.98 -6.68
CA ALA A 428 -29.43 -33.61 -6.64
C ALA A 428 -29.99 -33.31 -8.04
N LEU A 429 -29.22 -32.62 -8.90
CA LEU A 429 -29.59 -32.37 -10.28
C LEU A 429 -29.72 -33.68 -11.08
N ASP A 430 -28.76 -34.60 -10.94
CA ASP A 430 -28.80 -35.90 -11.62
C ASP A 430 -30.04 -36.72 -11.21
N ALA A 431 -30.36 -36.75 -9.92
CA ALA A 431 -31.55 -37.41 -9.39
C ALA A 431 -32.85 -36.75 -9.90
N SER A 432 -32.92 -35.42 -9.90
CA SER A 432 -34.09 -34.68 -10.41
C SER A 432 -34.30 -34.89 -11.92
N THR A 433 -33.21 -34.98 -12.69
CA THR A 433 -33.26 -35.26 -14.13
C THR A 433 -33.82 -36.64 -14.42
N ASN A 434 -33.41 -37.66 -13.65
CA ASN A 434 -33.99 -39.00 -13.74
C ASN A 434 -35.48 -39.01 -13.34
N ALA A 435 -35.85 -38.25 -12.30
CA ALA A 435 -37.25 -38.12 -11.88
C ALA A 435 -38.13 -37.51 -12.98
N VAL A 436 -37.65 -36.48 -13.68
CA VAL A 436 -38.35 -35.89 -14.83
C VAL A 436 -38.52 -36.92 -15.95
N GLY A 437 -37.46 -37.64 -16.34
CA GLY A 437 -37.57 -38.67 -17.38
C GLY A 437 -38.57 -39.79 -17.06
N LYS A 438 -38.68 -40.17 -15.77
CA LYS A 438 -39.71 -41.12 -15.29
C LYS A 438 -41.11 -40.52 -15.32
N ALA A 439 -41.26 -39.28 -14.83
CA ALA A 439 -42.54 -38.58 -14.83
C ALA A 439 -43.08 -38.40 -16.27
N GLU A 440 -42.22 -38.05 -17.22
CA GLU A 440 -42.59 -37.95 -18.64
C GLU A 440 -43.08 -39.29 -19.20
N SER A 441 -42.42 -40.39 -18.83
CA SER A 441 -42.80 -41.74 -19.27
C SER A 441 -44.16 -42.17 -18.68
N LEU A 442 -44.38 -41.93 -17.39
CA LEU A 442 -45.64 -42.23 -16.71
C LEU A 442 -46.80 -41.36 -17.22
N TYR A 443 -46.54 -40.08 -17.50
CA TYR A 443 -47.53 -39.16 -18.05
C TYR A 443 -47.95 -39.59 -19.46
N LYS A 444 -46.98 -39.93 -20.33
CA LYS A 444 -47.26 -40.48 -21.67
C LYS A 444 -48.07 -41.78 -21.64
N ALA A 445 -47.90 -42.58 -20.58
CA ALA A 445 -48.67 -43.80 -20.34
C ALA A 445 -50.03 -43.56 -19.64
N GLY A 446 -50.37 -42.32 -19.28
CA GLY A 446 -51.62 -41.97 -18.57
C GLY A 446 -51.67 -42.39 -17.10
N LEU A 447 -50.51 -42.72 -16.49
CA LEU A 447 -50.41 -43.23 -15.12
C LEU A 447 -50.28 -42.14 -14.05
N ILE A 448 -49.92 -40.91 -14.46
CA ILE A 448 -49.91 -39.73 -13.59
C ILE A 448 -50.60 -38.56 -14.29
N ASN A 449 -51.09 -37.61 -13.50
CA ASN A 449 -51.63 -36.36 -14.04
C ASN A 449 -50.51 -35.39 -14.46
N HIS A 450 -50.88 -34.34 -15.18
CA HIS A 450 -49.92 -33.33 -15.65
C HIS A 450 -49.26 -32.57 -14.50
N LEU A 451 -49.97 -32.37 -13.38
CA LEU A 451 -49.43 -31.69 -12.20
C LEU A 451 -48.19 -32.40 -11.63
N ALA A 452 -48.20 -33.74 -11.58
CA ALA A 452 -47.05 -34.52 -11.11
C ALA A 452 -45.84 -34.39 -12.05
N LEU A 453 -46.06 -34.25 -13.37
CA LEU A 453 -44.97 -33.96 -14.33
C LEU A 453 -44.42 -32.54 -14.13
N LEU A 454 -45.31 -31.55 -14.00
CA LEU A 454 -44.92 -30.16 -13.80
C LEU A 454 -44.15 -29.97 -12.49
N ASP A 455 -44.54 -30.67 -11.42
CA ASP A 455 -43.84 -30.64 -10.13
C ASP A 455 -42.41 -31.20 -10.25
N ALA A 456 -42.25 -32.33 -10.96
CA ALA A 456 -40.93 -32.90 -11.22
C ALA A 456 -40.03 -31.95 -12.04
N GLN A 457 -40.58 -31.34 -13.10
CA GLN A 457 -39.88 -30.36 -13.92
C GLN A 457 -39.51 -29.11 -13.10
N ARG A 458 -40.44 -28.57 -12.29
CA ARG A 458 -40.17 -27.46 -11.38
C ARG A 458 -38.99 -27.77 -10.46
N GLN A 459 -38.97 -28.96 -9.87
CA GLN A 459 -37.92 -29.37 -8.96
C GLN A 459 -36.56 -29.46 -9.67
N GLN A 460 -36.51 -30.00 -10.90
CA GLN A 460 -35.29 -30.01 -11.71
C GLN A 460 -34.78 -28.60 -12.00
N ARG A 461 -35.65 -27.68 -12.43
CA ARG A 461 -35.26 -26.27 -12.71
C ARG A 461 -34.69 -25.57 -11.49
N ILE A 462 -35.25 -25.83 -10.30
CA ILE A 462 -34.69 -25.31 -9.03
C ILE A 462 -33.31 -25.92 -8.75
N MET A 463 -33.07 -27.20 -9.07
CA MET A 463 -31.74 -27.82 -8.92
C MET A 463 -30.72 -27.28 -9.93
N GLU A 464 -31.13 -26.99 -11.16
CA GLU A 464 -30.29 -26.34 -12.18
C GLU A 464 -29.80 -24.96 -11.70
N ASP A 465 -30.72 -24.12 -11.20
CA ASP A 465 -30.36 -22.78 -10.67
C ASP A 465 -29.43 -22.90 -9.45
N ARG A 466 -29.73 -23.81 -8.51
CA ARG A 466 -28.89 -24.05 -7.32
C ARG A 466 -27.50 -24.57 -7.66
N LYS A 467 -27.35 -25.39 -8.70
CA LYS A 467 -26.03 -25.84 -9.17
C LYS A 467 -25.21 -24.66 -9.68
N ILE A 468 -25.79 -23.75 -10.47
CA ILE A 468 -25.08 -22.55 -10.94
C ILE A 468 -24.67 -21.67 -9.75
N ALA A 469 -25.59 -21.45 -8.79
CA ALA A 469 -25.28 -20.70 -7.58
C ALA A 469 -24.17 -21.34 -6.74
N ALA A 470 -24.15 -22.67 -6.62
CA ALA A 470 -23.09 -23.40 -5.91
C ALA A 470 -21.73 -23.25 -6.61
N ARG A 471 -21.68 -23.39 -7.94
CA ARG A 471 -20.45 -23.17 -8.74
C ARG A 471 -19.91 -21.75 -8.57
N LEU A 472 -20.80 -20.75 -8.64
CA LEU A 472 -20.43 -19.34 -8.44
C LEU A 472 -19.86 -19.11 -7.04
N GLN A 473 -20.47 -19.68 -6.00
CA GLN A 473 -19.97 -19.60 -4.63
C GLN A 473 -18.57 -20.22 -4.50
N THR A 474 -18.35 -21.41 -5.05
CA THR A 474 -17.01 -22.06 -5.06
C THR A 474 -15.97 -21.18 -5.73
N ALA A 475 -16.30 -20.62 -6.89
CA ALA A 475 -15.42 -19.74 -7.65
C ALA A 475 -15.07 -18.46 -6.85
N GLN A 476 -16.04 -17.87 -6.15
CA GLN A 476 -15.81 -16.69 -5.31
C GLN A 476 -14.93 -16.96 -4.10
N VAL A 477 -15.16 -18.08 -3.42
CA VAL A 477 -14.32 -18.48 -2.28
C VAL A 477 -12.89 -18.75 -2.74
N THR A 478 -12.72 -19.32 -3.94
CA THR A 478 -11.40 -19.51 -4.57
C THR A 478 -10.67 -18.18 -4.78
N VAL A 479 -11.34 -17.18 -5.36
CA VAL A 479 -10.77 -15.82 -5.51
C VAL A 479 -10.37 -15.25 -4.16
N GLY A 480 -11.22 -15.42 -3.14
CA GLY A 480 -10.94 -15.00 -1.77
C GLY A 480 -9.69 -15.66 -1.18
N LEU A 481 -9.53 -16.97 -1.40
CA LEU A 481 -8.37 -17.72 -0.93
C LEU A 481 -7.08 -17.26 -1.63
N TYR A 482 -7.06 -17.12 -2.96
CA TYR A 482 -5.86 -16.59 -3.63
C TYR A 482 -5.47 -15.18 -3.14
N LYS A 483 -6.47 -14.32 -2.92
CA LYS A 483 -6.24 -12.99 -2.35
C LYS A 483 -5.64 -13.06 -0.94
N SER A 484 -6.17 -13.91 -0.06
CA SER A 484 -5.71 -14.00 1.34
C SER A 484 -4.33 -14.62 1.48
N LEU A 485 -3.87 -15.36 0.47
CA LEU A 485 -2.53 -15.94 0.40
C LEU A 485 -1.47 -15.04 -0.24
N GLY A 486 -1.81 -13.78 -0.52
CA GLY A 486 -0.88 -12.80 -1.09
C GLY A 486 -0.85 -12.78 -2.62
N GLY A 487 -1.82 -13.42 -3.30
CA GLY A 487 -1.95 -13.39 -4.75
C GLY A 487 -1.09 -14.43 -5.47
N ASP A 488 -0.27 -13.97 -6.42
CA ASP A 488 0.60 -14.84 -7.23
C ASP A 488 1.70 -15.44 -6.35
N TRP A 489 1.66 -16.76 -6.14
CA TRP A 489 2.64 -17.46 -5.34
C TRP A 489 3.39 -18.53 -6.15
N ARG A 490 4.72 -18.56 -5.97
CA ARG A 490 5.56 -19.72 -6.30
C ARG A 490 5.87 -20.47 -5.01
N LEU A 491 5.59 -21.77 -4.96
CA LEU A 491 6.17 -22.63 -3.94
C LEU A 491 7.60 -22.93 -4.38
N LYS A 492 8.58 -22.54 -3.57
CA LYS A 492 9.97 -22.99 -3.79
C LYS A 492 9.96 -24.48 -3.46
N SER A 493 10.39 -25.35 -4.39
CA SER A 493 10.61 -26.75 -4.05
C SER A 493 11.59 -26.79 -2.88
N ILE A 494 11.16 -27.41 -1.78
CA ILE A 494 12.10 -27.75 -0.72
C ILE A 494 12.89 -28.92 -1.29
N ASP A 495 14.10 -28.65 -1.78
CA ASP A 495 15.07 -29.72 -2.03
C ASP A 495 15.35 -30.34 -0.65
N ASN A 496 14.96 -31.61 -0.49
CA ASN A 496 15.35 -32.43 0.65
C ASN A 496 16.85 -32.75 0.54
N ASP A 497 17.71 -31.77 0.79
CA ASP A 497 19.17 -31.95 0.79
C ASP A 497 19.80 -31.86 2.20
N ASP A 498 18.99 -31.76 3.25
CA ASP A 498 19.46 -31.88 4.64
C ASP A 498 18.85 -33.12 5.32
N ALA A 499 19.40 -34.30 4.99
CA ALA A 499 19.26 -35.54 5.76
C ALA A 499 20.64 -36.19 6.01
#